data_AF-A0A7K0CRC4-F1
#
_entry.id   AF-A0A7K0CRC4-F1
#
_cell.length_a   1.000
_cell.length_b   1.000
_cell.length_c   1.000
_cell.angle_alpha   90.00
_cell.angle_beta   90.00
_cell.angle_gamma   90.00
#
_symmetry.space_group_name_H-M   'P 1'
#
loop_
_entity.id
_entity.type
_entity.pdbx_description
1 polymer ?
#
loop_
_entity_poly.entity_id
_entity_poly.type
_entity_poly.pdbx_seq_one_letter_code
_entity_poly.pdbx_strand_id
1 'polypeptide(L)'
;MTRRLPVALLGVLLLTAGCQSDAGKAGDDDVVGVWQSNAGGRMEFHADGTFEAVNIAVNSLCVKSQDPFEEKRTDATGTWENEGFSDEGPGSHMVIDSPDGVLHDCEIWTTFVGDPGTELYLIHQDGEGERYRRTSKTAP
;
A
#
# COMPACT_ATOMS: atom_id res chain seq x y z
N MET A 1 -31.55 57.97 35.86
CA MET A 1 -31.02 58.24 34.51
C MET A 1 -30.46 56.95 33.93
N THR A 2 -30.55 56.84 32.62
CA THR A 2 -30.57 55.65 31.76
C THR A 2 -29.21 54.93 31.60
N ARG A 3 -29.26 53.58 31.58
CA ARG A 3 -28.35 52.55 31.03
C ARG A 3 -27.04 53.01 30.37
N ARG A 4 -25.93 52.28 30.61
CA ARG A 4 -25.09 51.62 29.56
C ARG A 4 -24.36 50.38 30.12
N LEU A 5 -24.70 49.20 29.60
CA LEU A 5 -23.90 47.97 29.68
C LEU A 5 -22.97 47.92 28.47
N PRO A 6 -21.65 47.69 28.60
CA PRO A 6 -20.82 47.19 27.50
C PRO A 6 -20.79 45.65 27.58
N VAL A 7 -21.61 44.95 26.81
CA VAL A 7 -21.30 44.40 25.47
C VAL A 7 -19.95 43.67 25.43
N ALA A 8 -20.06 42.36 25.67
CA ALA A 8 -19.32 41.23 25.10
C ALA A 8 -18.02 41.52 24.33
N LEU A 9 -16.90 41.04 24.88
CA LEU A 9 -15.80 40.51 24.08
C LEU A 9 -15.80 38.98 24.26
N LEU A 10 -16.58 38.27 23.45
CA LEU A 10 -16.32 36.86 23.17
C LEU A 10 -15.12 36.82 22.22
N GLY A 11 -13.95 36.54 22.77
CA GLY A 11 -12.78 36.17 21.99
C GLY A 11 -13.06 34.85 21.27
N VAL A 12 -13.15 34.93 19.95
CA VAL A 12 -13.28 33.78 19.05
C VAL A 12 -12.07 32.88 19.25
N LEU A 13 -12.24 31.74 19.94
CA LEU A 13 -11.31 30.62 19.81
C LEU A 13 -11.41 30.13 18.37
N LEU A 14 -10.43 30.50 17.56
CA LEU A 14 -10.12 29.81 16.31
C LEU A 14 -9.74 28.38 16.68
N LEU A 15 -10.75 27.49 16.73
CA LEU A 15 -10.55 26.07 16.59
C LEU A 15 -9.91 25.88 15.21
N THR A 16 -8.58 25.78 15.20
CA THR A 16 -7.87 25.08 14.14
C THR A 16 -8.31 23.62 14.25
N ALA A 17 -9.50 23.32 13.74
CA ALA A 17 -9.79 22.00 13.22
C ALA A 17 -8.79 21.82 12.09
N GLY A 18 -7.60 21.33 12.44
CA GLY A 18 -6.78 20.67 11.46
C GLY A 18 -7.70 19.66 10.82
N CYS A 19 -7.88 19.76 9.50
CA CYS A 19 -8.12 18.57 8.72
C CYS A 19 -6.86 17.72 8.90
N GLN A 20 -6.78 17.03 10.04
CA GLN A 20 -6.08 15.77 10.11
C GLN A 20 -6.97 14.90 9.23
N SER A 21 -6.63 14.85 7.95
CA SER A 21 -7.08 13.78 7.10
C SER A 21 -6.69 12.52 7.87
N ASP A 22 -7.66 11.91 8.53
CA ASP A 22 -7.69 10.47 8.70
C ASP A 22 -7.52 9.94 7.27
N ALA A 23 -6.27 9.81 6.84
CA ALA A 23 -5.91 8.82 5.84
C ALA A 23 -6.27 7.51 6.53
N GLY A 24 -7.55 7.17 6.48
CA GLY A 24 -8.12 6.02 7.17
C GLY A 24 -7.24 4.84 6.84
N LYS A 25 -6.91 4.05 7.87
CA LYS A 25 -6.21 2.79 7.66
C LYS A 25 -6.98 2.04 6.57
N ALA A 26 -6.29 1.66 5.49
CA ALA A 26 -6.90 0.84 4.46
C ALA A 26 -7.35 -0.47 5.11
N GLY A 27 -8.55 -0.93 4.75
CA GLY A 27 -9.06 -2.21 5.20
C GLY A 27 -8.59 -3.34 4.29
N ASP A 28 -8.78 -4.59 4.71
CA ASP A 28 -8.45 -5.77 3.90
C ASP A 28 -9.16 -5.73 2.53
N ASP A 29 -10.38 -5.18 2.47
CA ASP A 29 -11.14 -4.97 1.24
C ASP A 29 -10.43 -4.03 0.23
N ASP A 30 -9.57 -3.14 0.73
CA ASP A 30 -8.75 -2.24 -0.09
C ASP A 30 -7.51 -2.93 -0.65
N VAL A 31 -7.15 -4.12 -0.16
CA VAL A 31 -6.05 -4.96 -0.67
C VAL A 31 -6.60 -6.09 -1.56
N VAL A 32 -7.62 -6.80 -1.09
CA VAL A 32 -8.22 -7.98 -1.74
C VAL A 32 -8.73 -7.63 -3.14
N GLY A 33 -8.24 -8.34 -4.15
CA GLY A 33 -8.56 -8.05 -5.54
C GLY A 33 -7.45 -8.45 -6.51
N VAL A 34 -7.69 -8.17 -7.79
CA VAL A 34 -6.71 -8.38 -8.86
C VAL A 34 -6.09 -7.04 -9.25
N TRP A 35 -4.77 -7.07 -9.40
CA TRP A 35 -3.92 -5.93 -9.64
C TRP A 35 -3.05 -6.20 -10.86
N GLN A 36 -2.90 -5.20 -11.72
CA GLN A 36 -2.14 -5.34 -12.96
C GLN A 36 -1.21 -4.14 -13.19
N SER A 37 0.02 -4.42 -13.58
CA SER A 37 1.00 -3.40 -13.94
C SER A 37 1.01 -3.13 -15.44
N ASN A 38 1.56 -1.99 -15.84
CA ASN A 38 1.74 -1.67 -17.27
C ASN A 38 2.83 -2.53 -17.93
N ALA A 39 3.71 -3.18 -17.15
CA ALA A 39 4.72 -4.11 -17.66
C ALA A 39 4.18 -5.55 -17.79
N GLY A 40 2.90 -5.77 -17.50
CA GLY A 40 2.22 -7.06 -17.67
C GLY A 40 2.29 -7.99 -16.45
N GLY A 41 2.78 -7.50 -15.31
CA GLY A 41 2.69 -8.22 -14.04
C GLY A 41 1.25 -8.27 -13.52
N ARG A 42 0.88 -9.38 -12.89
CA ARG A 42 -0.43 -9.58 -12.27
C ARG A 42 -0.24 -10.06 -10.83
N MET A 43 -0.99 -9.48 -9.90
CA MET A 43 -1.10 -9.98 -8.53
C MET A 43 -2.56 -10.14 -8.16
N GLU A 44 -2.87 -11.15 -7.36
CA GLU A 44 -4.20 -11.38 -6.80
C GLU A 44 -4.06 -11.62 -5.31
N PHE A 45 -4.73 -10.78 -4.51
CA PHE A 45 -4.82 -10.92 -3.06
C PHE A 45 -6.18 -11.50 -2.70
N HIS A 46 -6.16 -12.58 -1.93
CA HIS A 46 -7.36 -13.29 -1.47
C HIS A 46 -7.69 -12.92 -0.03
N ALA A 47 -8.98 -12.96 0.31
CA ALA A 47 -9.49 -12.62 1.64
C ALA A 47 -9.05 -13.59 2.75
N ASP A 48 -8.51 -14.76 2.39
CA ASP A 48 -7.96 -15.73 3.34
C ASP A 48 -6.50 -15.44 3.73
N GLY A 49 -5.94 -14.32 3.26
CA GLY A 49 -4.56 -13.92 3.54
C GLY A 49 -3.54 -14.56 2.61
N THR A 50 -3.96 -15.23 1.52
CA THR A 50 -3.05 -15.72 0.48
C THR A 50 -2.95 -14.78 -0.71
N PHE A 51 -1.86 -14.84 -1.46
CA PHE A 51 -1.73 -14.15 -2.73
C PHE A 51 -1.07 -15.03 -3.80
N GLU A 52 -1.40 -14.72 -5.06
CA GLU A 52 -0.75 -15.27 -6.24
C GLU A 52 -0.25 -14.13 -7.12
N ALA A 53 0.93 -14.30 -7.70
CA ALA A 53 1.55 -13.32 -8.56
C ALA A 53 2.22 -13.97 -9.76
N VAL A 54 2.06 -13.34 -10.93
CA VAL A 54 2.57 -13.83 -12.20
C VAL A 54 3.31 -12.71 -12.90
N ASN A 55 4.48 -13.02 -13.46
CA ASN A 55 5.28 -12.09 -14.25
C ASN A 55 5.61 -10.78 -13.50
N ILE A 56 5.94 -10.88 -12.22
CA ILE A 56 6.31 -9.74 -11.36
C ILE A 56 7.82 -9.46 -11.44
N ALA A 57 8.21 -8.19 -11.33
CA ALA A 57 9.61 -7.79 -11.36
C ALA A 57 10.35 -8.29 -10.10
N VAL A 58 11.39 -9.11 -10.27
CA VAL A 58 12.17 -9.69 -9.14
C VAL A 58 12.85 -8.59 -8.32
N ASN A 59 13.25 -7.49 -8.97
CA ASN A 59 13.82 -6.31 -8.33
C ASN A 59 12.83 -5.55 -7.42
N SER A 60 11.53 -5.65 -7.68
CA SER A 60 10.49 -5.10 -6.80
C SER A 60 10.24 -5.97 -5.56
N LEU A 61 10.89 -7.14 -5.47
CA LEU A 61 10.70 -8.11 -4.38
C LEU A 61 11.91 -8.22 -3.47
N CYS A 62 13.12 -8.39 -4.02
CA CYS A 62 14.23 -8.95 -3.22
C CYS A 62 15.65 -8.53 -3.63
N VAL A 63 15.83 -7.69 -4.64
CA VAL A 63 17.18 -7.43 -5.19
C VAL A 63 17.73 -6.13 -4.63
N LYS A 64 18.90 -6.19 -3.99
CA LYS A 64 19.66 -5.01 -3.60
C LYS A 64 20.09 -4.27 -4.87
N SER A 65 20.05 -2.94 -4.87
CA SER A 65 20.28 -2.04 -6.02
C SER A 65 21.62 -2.18 -6.78
N GLN A 66 22.44 -3.18 -6.46
CA GLN A 66 23.78 -3.41 -7.01
C GLN A 66 23.87 -4.56 -8.02
N ASP A 67 22.83 -5.39 -8.17
CA ASP A 67 22.78 -6.34 -9.30
C ASP A 67 22.47 -5.58 -10.60
N PRO A 68 23.07 -5.99 -11.74
CA PRO A 68 22.73 -5.39 -13.02
C PRO A 68 21.23 -5.48 -13.25
N PHE A 69 20.62 -4.37 -13.69
CA PHE A 69 19.20 -4.22 -14.04
C PHE A 69 18.82 -5.13 -15.23
N GLU A 70 18.91 -6.44 -15.05
CA GLU A 70 18.16 -7.36 -15.87
C GLU A 70 16.77 -7.42 -15.26
N GLU A 71 15.76 -7.04 -16.04
CA GLU A 71 14.35 -7.07 -15.65
C GLU A 71 13.88 -8.53 -15.59
N LYS A 72 14.45 -9.30 -14.66
CA LYS A 72 14.08 -10.68 -14.41
C LYS A 72 12.67 -10.66 -13.83
N ARG A 73 11.80 -11.47 -14.43
CA ARG A 73 10.44 -11.66 -13.95
C ARG A 73 10.25 -13.07 -13.44
N THR A 74 9.36 -13.21 -12.47
CA THR A 74 9.06 -14.48 -11.83
C THR A 74 7.58 -14.56 -11.49
N ASP A 75 7.14 -15.77 -11.17
CA ASP A 75 5.87 -16.01 -10.52
C ASP A 75 6.13 -16.24 -9.03
N ALA A 76 5.16 -15.93 -8.18
CA ALA A 76 5.26 -16.09 -6.74
C ALA A 76 3.89 -16.39 -6.12
N THR A 77 3.91 -17.10 -5.02
CA THR A 77 2.76 -17.30 -4.14
C THR A 77 3.18 -17.00 -2.71
N GLY A 78 2.23 -16.79 -1.82
CA GLY A 78 2.54 -16.69 -0.40
C GLY A 78 1.38 -16.15 0.42
N THR A 79 1.72 -15.56 1.55
CA THR A 79 0.74 -14.96 2.47
C THR A 79 0.94 -13.45 2.58
N TRP A 80 -0.12 -12.74 2.92
CA TRP A 80 -0.09 -11.31 3.15
C TRP A 80 -0.92 -10.94 4.38
N GLU A 81 -0.55 -9.82 5.00
CA GLU A 81 -1.30 -9.21 6.09
C GLU A 81 -1.39 -7.70 5.83
N ASN A 82 -2.55 -7.11 6.14
CA ASN A 82 -2.71 -5.67 6.09
C ASN A 82 -1.94 -5.03 7.24
N GLU A 83 -0.73 -4.61 6.94
CA GLU A 83 0.11 -3.85 7.82
C GLU A 83 0.46 -2.54 7.11
N GLY A 84 0.30 -1.42 7.81
CA GLY A 84 0.75 -0.13 7.29
C GLY A 84 2.26 -0.04 7.46
N PHE A 85 2.98 0.33 6.41
CA PHE A 85 4.41 0.63 6.52
C PHE A 85 4.57 1.96 7.27
N SER A 86 5.38 1.97 8.33
CA SER A 86 5.34 3.00 9.37
C SER A 86 5.52 4.45 8.88
N ASP A 87 6.10 4.63 7.69
CA ASP A 87 6.41 5.94 7.11
C ASP A 87 5.78 6.21 5.72
N GLU A 88 5.12 5.22 5.08
CA GLU A 88 4.59 5.37 3.71
C GLU A 88 3.06 5.23 3.59
N GLY A 89 2.36 5.03 4.72
CA GLY A 89 0.91 4.95 4.77
C GLY A 89 0.38 3.51 4.79
N PRO A 90 -0.94 3.31 4.59
CA PRO A 90 -1.52 1.98 4.64
C PRO A 90 -1.01 1.12 3.47
N GLY A 91 -0.91 -0.18 3.71
CA GLY A 91 -0.24 -1.09 2.79
C GLY A 91 -0.51 -2.55 3.12
N SER A 92 0.36 -3.43 2.66
CA SER A 92 0.34 -4.83 3.07
C SER A 92 1.76 -5.38 3.12
N HIS A 93 2.02 -6.13 4.18
CA HIS A 93 3.24 -6.92 4.33
C HIS A 93 3.02 -8.29 3.67
N MET A 94 3.99 -8.75 2.89
CA MET A 94 3.92 -9.99 2.12
C MET A 94 5.08 -10.93 2.49
N VAL A 95 4.76 -12.21 2.64
CA VAL A 95 5.71 -13.31 2.84
C VAL A 95 5.64 -14.22 1.64
N ILE A 96 6.77 -14.44 0.96
CA ILE A 96 6.83 -15.21 -0.29
C ILE A 96 7.22 -16.66 -0.06
N ASP A 97 6.40 -17.57 -0.59
CA ASP A 97 6.64 -19.01 -0.68
C ASP A 97 7.22 -19.37 -2.06
N SER A 98 8.41 -18.86 -2.41
CA SER A 98 9.00 -19.11 -3.74
C SER A 98 9.58 -20.52 -3.81
N PRO A 99 9.07 -21.40 -4.70
CA PRO A 99 9.52 -22.79 -4.78
C PRO A 99 10.93 -22.93 -5.39
N ASP A 100 11.41 -21.92 -6.11
CA ASP A 100 12.75 -21.88 -6.71
C ASP A 100 13.84 -21.32 -5.78
N GLY A 101 13.42 -20.85 -4.60
CA GLY A 101 14.26 -20.26 -3.57
C GLY A 101 14.99 -18.96 -3.90
N VAL A 102 14.54 -18.27 -4.96
CA VAL A 102 15.12 -16.98 -5.37
C VAL A 102 14.71 -15.83 -4.43
N LEU A 103 13.60 -15.98 -3.69
CA LEU A 103 12.96 -14.90 -2.93
C LEU A 103 12.89 -15.16 -1.41
N HIS A 104 13.73 -16.06 -0.87
CA HIS A 104 13.73 -16.35 0.57
C HIS A 104 14.26 -15.18 1.41
N ASP A 105 13.70 -14.99 2.62
CA ASP A 105 14.11 -14.01 3.64
C ASP A 105 13.97 -12.51 3.25
N CYS A 106 13.06 -12.18 2.32
CA CYS A 106 12.74 -10.79 1.97
C CYS A 106 11.44 -10.32 2.61
N GLU A 107 11.46 -9.13 3.19
CA GLU A 107 10.28 -8.42 3.66
C GLU A 107 9.77 -7.52 2.54
N ILE A 108 8.55 -7.75 2.08
CA ILE A 108 7.98 -7.06 0.92
C ILE A 108 6.75 -6.29 1.33
N TRP A 109 6.68 -5.05 0.85
CA TRP A 109 5.62 -4.14 1.17
C TRP A 109 4.90 -3.70 -0.09
N THR A 110 3.58 -3.65 -0.02
CA THR A 110 2.78 -2.85 -0.96
C THR A 110 2.30 -1.61 -0.23
N THR A 111 2.37 -0.45 -0.87
CA THR A 111 1.81 0.80 -0.35
C THR A 111 0.72 1.32 -1.30
N PHE A 112 -0.34 1.89 -0.74
CA PHE A 112 -1.35 2.58 -1.56
C PHE A 112 -0.81 3.92 -2.03
N VAL A 113 -0.80 4.13 -3.35
CA VAL A 113 -0.43 5.43 -3.93
C VAL A 113 -1.69 6.15 -4.40
N GLY A 114 -2.22 7.03 -3.54
CA GLY A 114 -3.47 7.75 -3.78
C GLY A 114 -4.62 7.20 -2.94
N ASP A 115 -5.84 7.17 -3.50
CA ASP A 115 -7.01 6.64 -2.80
C ASP A 115 -6.85 5.11 -2.61
N PRO A 116 -6.99 4.58 -1.38
CA PRO A 116 -6.92 3.15 -1.13
C PRO A 116 -7.83 2.32 -2.04
N GLY A 117 -7.36 1.14 -2.45
CA GLY A 117 -8.10 0.25 -3.33
C GLY A 117 -8.08 0.62 -4.82
N THR A 118 -7.26 1.59 -5.25
CA THR A 118 -7.15 1.99 -6.67
C THR A 118 -5.79 1.67 -7.29
N GLU A 119 -4.71 2.05 -6.62
CA GLU A 119 -3.33 1.86 -7.07
C GLU A 119 -2.45 1.36 -5.92
N LEU A 120 -1.62 0.36 -6.20
CA LEU A 120 -0.60 -0.19 -5.30
C LEU A 120 0.78 0.02 -5.90
N TYR A 121 1.75 0.27 -5.03
CA TYR A 121 3.16 0.28 -5.38
C TYR A 121 3.87 -0.80 -4.60
N LEU A 122 4.49 -1.74 -5.30
CA LEU A 122 5.22 -2.87 -4.73
C LEU A 122 6.68 -2.45 -4.53
N ILE A 123 7.12 -2.37 -3.27
CA ILE A 123 8.43 -1.86 -2.88
C ILE A 123 9.18 -2.93 -2.06
N HIS A 124 10.46 -3.11 -2.40
CA HIS A 124 11.46 -3.72 -1.53
C HIS A 124 12.28 -2.59 -0.89
N GLN A 125 12.58 -2.70 0.41
CA GLN A 125 13.02 -1.63 1.34
C GLN A 125 14.08 -0.61 0.85
N ASP A 126 14.82 -0.88 -0.24
CA ASP A 126 15.85 0.00 -0.81
C ASP A 126 15.82 0.10 -2.36
N GLY A 127 14.70 -0.21 -3.03
CA GLY A 127 14.64 -0.42 -4.50
C GLY A 127 13.64 0.44 -5.30
N GLU A 128 13.75 0.38 -6.63
CA GLU A 128 12.70 0.85 -7.54
C GLU A 128 11.54 -0.16 -7.55
N GLY A 129 10.35 0.29 -7.15
CA GLY A 129 9.14 -0.52 -7.13
C GLY A 129 8.36 -0.50 -8.46
N GLU A 130 7.36 -1.36 -8.56
CA GLU A 130 6.44 -1.44 -9.70
C GLU A 130 5.02 -1.00 -9.30
N ARG A 131 4.36 -0.21 -10.17
CA ARG A 131 2.99 0.27 -9.96
C ARG A 131 1.97 -0.68 -10.55
N TYR A 132 0.93 -0.96 -9.77
CA TYR A 132 -0.19 -1.80 -10.12
C TYR A 132 -1.51 -1.05 -9.96
N ARG A 133 -2.43 -1.25 -10.90
CA ARG A 133 -3.79 -0.73 -10.80
C ARG A 133 -4.76 -1.88 -10.56
N ARG A 134 -5.77 -1.62 -9.74
CA ARG A 134 -6.83 -2.59 -9.50
C ARG A 134 -7.66 -2.80 -10.77
N THR A 135 -7.85 -4.05 -11.16
CA THR A 135 -8.69 -4.43 -12.31
C THR A 135 -9.99 -5.11 -11.87
N SER A 136 -10.02 -5.74 -10.70
CA SER A 136 -11.25 -6.24 -10.07
C SER A 136 -11.16 -6.22 -8.54
N LYS A 137 -12.33 -6.08 -7.88
CA LYS A 137 -12.48 -6.48 -6.48
C LYS A 137 -12.88 -7.95 -6.46
N THR A 138 -12.25 -8.76 -5.61
CA THR A 138 -12.74 -10.12 -5.36
C THR A 138 -14.07 -10.00 -4.62
N ALA A 139 -15.06 -10.80 -5.01
CA ALA A 139 -16.35 -10.81 -4.30
C ALA A 139 -16.13 -11.34 -2.87
N PRO A 140 -16.86 -10.80 -1.87
CA PRO A 140 -16.80 -11.30 -0.50
C PRO A 140 -17.30 -12.74 -0.38
#